data_AF-A0A212C0L4-F1
#
_entry.id   AF-A0A212C0L4-F1
#
_cell.length_a   1.000
_cell.length_b   1.000
_cell.length_c   1.000
_cell.angle_alpha   90.00
_cell.angle_beta   90.00
_cell.angle_gamma   90.00
#
_symmetry.space_group_name_H-M   'P 1'
#
loop_
_entity.id
_entity.type
_entity.pdbx_description
1 polymer ?
#
loop_
_entity_poly.entity_id
_entity_poly.type
_entity_poly.pdbx_seq_one_letter_code
_entity_poly.pdbx_strand_id
1 'polypeptide(L)'
;AICDIPFLSAETFWELGNWTHCSDTCGQLESRIQRPQCLMANGQEVIEAFCDQLWKPQAVFQPCNIRSCPPRWLTGTWSECSVSCGEGFQSGQVTRKHTRSNGTVQALPPRVCVP
;
A
#
# COMPACT_ATOMS: atom_id res chain seq x y z
N ALA A 1 26.92 -44.41 -16.48
CA ALA A 1 26.91 -43.90 -15.11
C ALA A 1 25.55 -43.29 -14.88
N ILE A 2 24.70 -43.97 -14.12
CA ILE A 2 23.43 -43.44 -13.66
C ILE A 2 23.83 -42.56 -12.47
N CYS A 3 23.63 -41.25 -12.57
CA CYS A 3 23.77 -40.38 -11.41
C CYS A 3 22.57 -40.66 -10.53
N ASP A 4 22.75 -41.57 -9.57
CA ASP A 4 21.90 -41.64 -8.38
C ASP A 4 21.96 -40.26 -7.72
N ILE A 5 21.00 -39.39 -8.04
CA ILE A 5 20.70 -38.20 -7.25
C ILE A 5 19.89 -38.73 -6.08
N PRO A 6 20.47 -38.81 -4.86
CA PRO A 6 19.69 -39.19 -3.71
C PRO A 6 18.72 -38.03 -3.45
N PHE A 7 17.49 -38.40 -3.10
CA PHE A 7 16.45 -37.51 -2.61
C PHE A 7 15.67 -36.81 -3.72
N LEU A 8 14.39 -37.14 -3.77
CA LEU A 8 13.32 -36.39 -4.39
C LEU A 8 13.41 -34.93 -3.88
N SER A 9 14.22 -34.08 -4.52
CA SER A 9 14.26 -32.66 -4.20
C SER A 9 12.86 -32.16 -4.48
N ALA A 10 12.15 -31.71 -3.45
CA ALA A 10 10.85 -31.09 -3.63
C ALA A 10 10.95 -30.11 -4.80
N GLU A 11 10.27 -30.39 -5.90
CA GLU A 11 10.34 -29.53 -7.08
C GLU A 11 9.85 -28.15 -6.64
N THR A 12 10.75 -27.17 -6.62
CA THR A 12 10.41 -25.79 -6.28
C THR A 12 10.14 -25.00 -7.55
N PHE A 13 9.22 -24.06 -7.47
CA PHE A 13 8.87 -23.20 -8.59
C PHE A 13 8.42 -21.83 -8.11
N TRP A 14 8.55 -20.84 -8.99
CA TRP A 14 8.01 -19.51 -8.78
C TRP A 14 6.55 -19.47 -9.19
N GLU A 15 5.70 -19.00 -8.29
CA GLU A 15 4.31 -18.70 -8.60
C GLU A 15 3.96 -17.27 -8.17
N LEU A 16 3.03 -16.62 -8.85
CA LEU A 16 2.52 -15.33 -8.39
C LEU A 16 1.60 -15.57 -7.19
N GLY A 17 2.00 -15.01 -6.04
CA GLY A 17 1.25 -15.13 -4.80
C GLY A 17 -0.08 -14.39 -4.80
N ASN A 18 -0.67 -14.21 -3.63
CA ASN A 18 -1.90 -13.44 -3.50
C ASN A 18 -1.66 -11.94 -3.70
N TRP A 19 -2.70 -11.25 -4.20
CA TRP A 19 -2.71 -9.80 -4.27
C TRP A 19 -2.70 -9.19 -2.86
N THR A 20 -1.88 -8.17 -2.65
CA THR A 20 -2.01 -7.34 -1.46
C THR A 20 -3.36 -6.63 -1.44
N HIS A 21 -3.91 -6.45 -0.25
CA HIS A 21 -5.12 -5.64 -0.08
C HIS A 21 -4.79 -4.17 -0.22
N CYS A 22 -5.73 -3.42 -0.80
CA CYS A 22 -5.67 -1.97 -0.84
C CYS A 22 -6.28 -1.43 0.45
N SER A 23 -5.54 -0.55 1.12
CA SER A 23 -5.91 0.05 2.40
C SER A 23 -6.92 1.17 2.21
N ASP A 24 -6.73 1.97 1.17
CA ASP A 24 -7.60 3.09 0.84
C ASP A 24 -8.75 2.62 -0.05
N THR A 25 -9.95 3.17 0.15
CA THR A 25 -11.11 2.88 -0.69
C THR A 25 -11.29 3.89 -1.84
N CYS A 26 -10.41 4.88 -1.96
CA CYS A 26 -10.47 5.93 -2.97
C CYS A 26 -9.07 6.51 -3.22
N GLY A 27 -8.89 7.19 -4.36
CA GLY A 27 -7.62 7.77 -4.78
C GLY A 27 -6.78 6.78 -5.61
N GLN A 28 -6.10 7.29 -6.65
CA GLN A 28 -5.24 6.46 -7.52
C GLN A 28 -3.81 6.28 -7.02
N LEU A 29 -3.51 6.67 -5.77
CA LEU A 29 -2.14 6.66 -5.26
C LEU A 29 -1.69 5.26 -4.83
N GLU A 30 -2.64 4.36 -4.57
CA GLU A 30 -2.36 3.00 -4.13
C GLU A 30 -2.45 2.00 -5.29
N SER A 31 -1.55 1.01 -5.28
CA SER A 31 -1.60 -0.14 -6.17
C SER A 31 -1.51 -1.41 -5.34
N ARG A 32 -2.34 -2.39 -5.67
CA ARG A 32 -2.13 -3.76 -5.16
C ARG A 32 -0.95 -4.38 -5.89
N ILE A 33 -0.24 -5.24 -5.18
CA ILE A 33 0.99 -5.88 -5.64
C ILE A 33 0.79 -7.39 -5.54
N GLN A 34 1.16 -8.10 -6.59
CA GLN A 34 1.26 -9.56 -6.59
C GLN A 34 2.74 -9.91 -6.68
N ARG A 35 3.30 -10.46 -5.60
CA ARG A 35 4.73 -10.82 -5.56
C ARG A 35 4.92 -12.30 -5.93
N PRO A 36 5.99 -12.63 -6.65
CA PRO A 36 6.38 -14.02 -6.83
C PRO A 36 6.73 -14.65 -5.47
N GLN A 37 6.25 -15.86 -5.23
CA GLN A 37 6.53 -16.69 -4.06
C GLN A 37 7.21 -17.97 -4.53
N CYS A 38 8.21 -18.43 -3.79
CA CYS A 38 8.88 -19.69 -4.06
C CYS A 38 8.13 -20.80 -3.33
N LEU A 39 7.55 -21.73 -4.08
CA LEU A 39 6.73 -22.81 -3.54
C LEU A 39 7.37 -24.17 -3.81
N MET A 40 7.17 -25.12 -2.92
CA MET A 40 7.43 -26.54 -3.18
C MET A 40 6.26 -27.20 -3.92
N ALA A 41 6.47 -28.38 -4.51
CA ALA A 41 5.45 -29.19 -5.17
C ALA A 41 4.17 -29.47 -4.34
N ASN A 42 4.27 -29.39 -3.01
CA ASN A 42 3.14 -29.54 -2.09
C ASN A 42 2.39 -28.21 -1.81
N GLY A 43 2.76 -27.11 -2.48
CA GLY A 43 2.19 -25.78 -2.31
C GLY A 43 2.72 -24.97 -1.12
N GLN A 44 3.70 -25.51 -0.38
CA GLN A 44 4.27 -24.79 0.76
C GLN A 44 5.24 -23.70 0.31
N GLU A 45 5.06 -22.48 0.82
CA GLU A 45 6.01 -21.39 0.63
C GLU A 45 7.32 -21.66 1.38
N VAL A 46 8.42 -21.48 0.67
CA VAL A 46 9.79 -21.63 1.18
C VAL A 46 10.59 -20.36 0.92
N ILE A 47 11.77 -20.27 1.53
CA ILE A 47 12.66 -19.14 1.28
C ILE A 47 13.04 -19.06 -0.20
N GLU A 48 13.20 -17.84 -0.70
CA GLU A 48 13.49 -17.58 -2.12
C GLU A 48 14.74 -18.31 -2.64
N ALA A 49 15.71 -18.58 -1.77
CA ALA A 49 16.96 -19.27 -2.10
C ALA A 49 16.77 -20.63 -2.77
N PHE A 50 15.65 -21.32 -2.50
CA PHE A 50 15.31 -22.59 -3.16
C PHE A 50 14.87 -22.42 -4.62
N CYS A 51 14.55 -21.20 -5.05
CA CYS A 51 14.17 -20.86 -6.42
C CYS A 51 15.16 -19.90 -7.10
N ASP A 52 16.31 -19.57 -6.48
CA ASP A 52 17.28 -18.60 -7.02
C ASP A 52 17.84 -18.98 -8.39
N GLN A 53 17.91 -20.28 -8.69
CA GLN A 53 18.37 -20.79 -9.99
C GLN A 53 17.25 -20.84 -11.05
N LEU A 54 16.02 -20.51 -10.68
CA LEU A 54 14.85 -20.50 -11.55
C LEU A 54 14.54 -19.08 -12.01
N TRP A 55 13.92 -18.95 -13.17
CA TRP A 55 13.49 -17.65 -13.66
C TRP A 55 12.40 -17.06 -12.76
N LYS A 56 12.73 -15.97 -12.06
CA LYS A 56 11.79 -15.25 -11.19
C LYS A 56 10.90 -14.33 -12.03
N PRO A 57 9.57 -14.51 -12.02
CA PRO A 57 8.67 -13.59 -12.70
C PRO A 57 8.69 -12.22 -12.04
N GLN A 58 8.39 -11.19 -12.81
CA GLN A 58 8.25 -9.84 -12.27
C GLN A 58 7.01 -9.73 -11.38
N ALA A 59 7.10 -8.91 -10.34
CA ALA A 59 5.93 -8.57 -9.54
C ALA A 59 4.92 -7.80 -10.41
N VAL A 60 3.64 -8.12 -10.26
CA VAL A 60 2.56 -7.46 -10.98
C VAL A 60 2.00 -6.34 -10.12
N PHE A 61 1.80 -5.18 -10.72
CA PHE A 61 1.22 -4.01 -10.07
C PHE A 61 -0.11 -3.67 -10.74
N GLN A 62 -1.13 -3.42 -9.93
CA GLN A 62 -2.42 -2.98 -10.44
C GLN A 62 -2.94 -1.79 -9.63
N PRO A 63 -3.28 -0.67 -10.28
CA PRO A 63 -3.91 0.47 -9.61
C PRO A 63 -5.19 0.06 -8.90
N CYS A 64 -5.37 0.55 -7.68
CA CYS A 64 -6.58 0.38 -6.89
C CYS A 64 -7.40 1.67 -6.87
N ASN A 65 -8.71 1.51 -6.67
CA ASN A 65 -9.62 2.57 -6.21
C ASN A 65 -9.50 3.92 -6.95
N ILE A 66 -9.55 3.87 -8.29
CA ILE A 66 -9.33 4.99 -9.24
C ILE A 66 -10.44 6.06 -9.25
N ARG A 67 -11.10 6.28 -8.11
CA ARG A 67 -12.13 7.30 -7.91
C ARG A 67 -11.60 8.43 -7.04
N SER A 68 -12.12 9.64 -7.23
CA SER A 68 -11.83 10.74 -6.31
C SER A 68 -12.28 10.37 -4.88
N CYS A 69 -11.48 10.72 -3.89
CA CYS A 69 -11.87 10.60 -2.51
C CYS A 69 -12.86 11.68 -2.13
N PRO A 70 -13.86 11.39 -1.28
CA PRO A 70 -14.66 12.45 -0.69
C PRO A 70 -13.73 13.41 0.07
N PRO A 71 -13.98 14.72 0.01
CA PRO A 71 -13.13 15.66 0.70
C PRO A 71 -13.14 15.44 2.22
N ARG A 72 -11.96 15.40 2.83
CA ARG A 72 -11.78 15.16 4.27
C ARG A 72 -11.19 16.38 4.98
N TRP A 73 -11.61 16.62 6.23
CA TRP A 73 -11.01 17.62 7.09
C TRP A 73 -9.72 17.08 7.69
N LEU A 74 -8.68 17.90 7.66
CA LEU A 74 -7.44 17.65 8.38
C LEU A 74 -7.19 18.81 9.33
N THR A 75 -6.91 18.46 10.57
CA THR A 75 -6.44 19.39 11.59
C THR A 75 -4.95 19.62 11.36
N GLY A 76 -4.58 20.88 11.21
CA GLY A 76 -3.19 21.33 11.18
C GLY A 76 -2.61 21.42 12.60
N THR A 77 -1.44 22.05 12.69
CA THR A 77 -0.81 22.34 13.97
C THR A 77 -1.64 23.30 14.81
N TRP A 78 -1.68 23.02 16.11
CA TRP A 78 -2.20 23.93 17.11
C TRP A 78 -1.24 25.09 17.34
N SER A 79 -1.77 26.28 17.63
CA SER A 79 -0.98 27.40 18.12
C SER A 79 -0.42 27.10 19.51
N GLU A 80 0.56 27.91 19.92
CA GLU A 80 0.94 27.95 21.33
C GLU A 80 -0.25 28.39 22.20
N CYS A 81 -0.23 27.99 23.47
CA CYS A 81 -1.23 28.40 24.45
C CYS A 81 -1.15 29.91 24.68
N SER A 82 -2.30 30.58 24.79
CA SER A 82 -2.35 32.03 25.03
C SER A 82 -1.74 32.47 26.37
N VAL A 83 -1.56 31.54 27.30
CA VAL A 83 -1.00 31.77 28.63
C VAL A 83 -0.05 30.64 29.00
N SER A 84 0.95 30.95 29.83
CA SER A 84 1.89 29.98 30.37
C SER A 84 1.37 29.24 31.62
N CYS A 85 0.32 29.74 32.27
CA CYS A 85 -0.38 29.08 33.37
C CYS A 85 -1.83 29.61 33.51
N GLY A 86 -2.73 28.81 34.11
CA GLY A 86 -4.16 29.15 34.23
C GLY A 86 -4.99 28.78 33.00
N GLU A 87 -6.20 29.33 32.88
CA GLU A 87 -7.06 29.11 31.71
C GLU A 87 -6.63 29.97 30.51
N GLY A 88 -6.47 29.32 29.36
CA GLY A 88 -6.16 29.98 28.08
C GLY A 88 -6.71 29.21 26.89
N PHE A 89 -6.45 29.73 25.70
CA PHE A 89 -6.98 29.18 24.45
C PHE A 89 -5.83 28.87 23.49
N GLN A 90 -6.05 27.84 22.66
CA GLN A 90 -5.22 27.52 21.50
C GLN A 90 -6.11 27.49 20.26
N SER A 91 -5.57 27.94 19.14
CA SER A 91 -6.26 27.93 17.84
C SER A 91 -5.59 26.92 16.93
N GLY A 92 -6.37 26.08 16.26
CA GLY A 92 -5.87 25.13 15.27
C GLY A 92 -6.38 25.49 13.88
N GLN A 93 -5.53 25.37 12.86
CA GLN A 93 -5.99 25.51 11.48
C GLN A 93 -6.68 24.21 11.03
N VAL A 94 -7.84 24.30 10.39
CA VAL A 94 -8.47 23.16 9.72
C VAL A 94 -8.44 23.36 8.21
N THR A 95 -8.00 22.35 7.48
CA THR A 95 -7.96 22.38 6.02
C THR A 95 -8.71 21.18 5.47
N ARG A 96 -9.59 21.42 4.49
CA ARG A 96 -10.24 20.35 3.75
C ARG A 96 -9.32 19.92 2.62
N LYS A 97 -9.07 18.62 2.46
CA LYS A 97 -8.33 18.09 1.31
C LYS A 97 -9.22 17.20 0.46
N HIS A 98 -9.12 17.35 -0.85
CA HIS A 98 -9.77 16.52 -1.84
C HIS A 98 -8.72 15.83 -2.70
N THR A 99 -8.70 14.50 -2.69
CA THR A 99 -7.82 13.71 -3.54
C THR A 99 -8.59 13.34 -4.80
N ARG A 100 -8.18 13.86 -5.95
CA ARG A 100 -8.82 13.55 -7.23
C ARG A 100 -8.38 12.19 -7.75
N SER A 101 -9.18 11.63 -8.66
CA SER A 101 -8.86 10.39 -9.35
C SER A 101 -7.53 10.42 -10.09
N ASN A 102 -6.99 11.59 -10.49
CA ASN A 102 -5.68 11.74 -11.12
C ASN A 102 -4.50 11.83 -10.12
N GLY A 103 -4.73 11.58 -8.83
CA GLY A 103 -3.71 11.58 -7.78
C GLY A 103 -3.37 12.96 -7.23
N THR A 104 -3.95 14.02 -7.77
CA THR A 104 -3.74 15.38 -7.25
C THR A 104 -4.49 15.58 -5.94
N VAL A 105 -3.81 16.18 -4.97
CA VAL A 105 -4.39 16.54 -3.67
C VAL A 105 -4.60 18.05 -3.64
N GLN A 106 -5.86 18.48 -3.56
CA GLN A 106 -6.22 19.90 -3.51
C GLN A 106 -6.64 20.31 -2.11
N ALA A 107 -6.01 21.35 -1.57
CA ALA A 107 -6.52 22.04 -0.38
C ALA A 107 -7.75 22.88 -0.80
N LEU A 108 -8.89 22.58 -0.19
CA LEU A 108 -10.14 23.29 -0.43
C LEU A 108 -10.33 24.37 0.63
N PRO A 109 -10.71 25.60 0.21
CA PRO A 109 -11.19 26.61 1.14
C PRO A 109 -12.42 26.10 1.90
N PRO A 110 -12.71 26.64 3.10
CA PRO A 110 -13.82 26.18 3.93
C PRO A 110 -15.21 26.32 3.29
N ARG A 111 -15.35 27.08 2.19
CA ARG A 111 -16.63 27.36 1.51
C ARG A 111 -16.86 26.57 0.21
N VAL A 112 -15.90 25.75 -0.23
CA VAL A 112 -16.03 25.04 -1.51
C VAL A 112 -16.48 23.61 -1.26
N CYS A 113 -17.69 23.29 -1.72
CA CYS A 113 -18.22 21.93 -1.79
C CYS A 113 -17.89 21.33 -3.17
N VAL A 114 -17.06 20.29 -3.19
CA VAL A 114 -16.85 19.48 -4.39
C VAL A 114 -17.86 18.32 -4.32
N PRO A 115 -18.70 18.11 -5.35
CA PRO A 115 -19.59 16.96 -5.44
C PRO A 115 -18.81 15.64 -5.58
#